data_AF-A0A2V8XUB2-F1
#
_entry.id   AF-A0A2V8XUB2-F1
#
_cell.length_a   1.000
_cell.length_b   1.000
_cell.length_c   1.000
_cell.angle_alpha   90.00
_cell.angle_beta   90.00
_cell.angle_gamma   90.00
#
_symmetry.space_group_name_H-M   'P 1'
#
loop_
_entity.id
_entity.type
_entity.pdbx_description
1 polymer ?
#
loop_
_entity_poly.entity_id
_entity_poly.type
_entity_poly.pdbx_seq_one_letter_code
_entity_poly.pdbx_strand_id
1 'polypeptide(L)'
;MQLLNVITARSVWLFDIAELNPRGKALFPDLFEWLKEAYDFQKVPSSLTDVDDTKAFVFSNGQYQAKEEIFVHVELKIYNDGLMANTQSSTRDTDRFLEDVLISASAEFSLNFRPEMIRKRLYLSELNVFSLKHFANPGFEKFATKIAQATSSNGPFDFEFGGVSFWPRQSFPPLAVAAFHFERKLNTDRDQHKYFSRAPLQTDDHLQLLTDFEGELMA
;
A
#
# COMPACT_ATOMS: atom_id res chain seq x y z
N MET A 1 -4.53 11.43 16.77
CA MET A 1 -4.63 10.10 16.15
C MET A 1 -3.34 9.35 16.43
N GLN A 2 -3.40 8.08 16.84
CA GLN A 2 -2.21 7.27 17.16
C GLN A 2 -2.05 6.10 16.18
N LEU A 3 -0.87 5.92 15.59
CA LEU A 3 -0.56 4.76 14.76
C LEU A 3 -0.47 3.48 15.62
N LEU A 4 -1.17 2.42 15.23
CA LEU A 4 -1.03 1.08 15.83
C LEU A 4 -0.10 0.20 15.00
N ASN A 5 -0.35 0.09 13.70
CA ASN A 5 0.55 -0.59 12.77
C ASN A 5 0.30 -0.16 11.32
N VAL A 6 1.28 -0.40 10.47
CA VAL A 6 1.15 -0.31 9.01
C VAL A 6 0.79 -1.70 8.48
N ILE A 7 -0.35 -1.80 7.80
CA ILE A 7 -0.80 -3.04 7.17
C ILE A 7 -0.07 -3.22 5.84
N THR A 8 -0.09 -2.18 5.02
CA THR A 8 0.54 -2.14 3.71
C THR A 8 1.09 -0.74 3.47
N ALA A 9 2.37 -0.67 3.14
CA ALA A 9 3.01 0.51 2.59
C ALA A 9 3.51 0.16 1.18
N ARG A 10 2.71 0.49 0.17
CA ARG A 10 2.99 0.18 -1.22
C ARG A 10 3.56 1.37 -1.95
N SER A 11 4.57 1.11 -2.76
CA SER A 11 5.04 2.02 -3.80
C SER A 11 4.99 1.34 -5.15
N VAL A 12 4.55 2.08 -6.17
CA VAL A 12 4.52 1.65 -7.57
C VAL A 12 5.27 2.67 -8.39
N TRP A 13 6.31 2.24 -9.09
CA TRP A 13 7.15 3.06 -9.94
C TRP A 13 6.90 2.67 -11.40
N LEU A 14 6.28 3.56 -12.16
CA LEU A 14 5.94 3.32 -13.56
C LEU A 14 7.01 3.86 -14.50
N PHE A 15 7.57 2.98 -15.31
CA PHE A 15 8.58 3.25 -16.33
C PHE A 15 8.66 2.07 -17.31
N ASP A 16 9.25 2.26 -18.49
CA ASP A 16 9.43 1.14 -19.41
C ASP A 16 10.64 0.31 -18.96
N ILE A 17 10.42 -0.93 -18.51
CA ILE A 17 11.50 -1.78 -18.00
C ILE A 17 12.49 -2.17 -19.12
N ALA A 18 12.07 -2.16 -20.38
CA ALA A 18 12.95 -2.47 -21.51
C ALA A 18 14.06 -1.41 -21.68
N GLU A 19 13.81 -0.17 -21.24
CA GLU A 19 14.83 0.90 -21.26
C GLU A 19 16.00 0.65 -20.30
N LEU A 20 15.83 -0.20 -19.26
CA LEU A 20 16.93 -0.63 -18.39
C LEU A 20 17.93 -1.51 -19.15
N ASN A 21 17.46 -2.28 -20.13
CA ASN A 21 18.26 -3.23 -20.89
C ASN A 21 18.16 -2.96 -22.41
N PRO A 22 18.63 -1.79 -22.88
CA PRO A 22 18.43 -1.35 -24.27
C PRO A 22 19.16 -2.23 -25.29
N ARG A 23 20.11 -3.06 -24.84
CA ARG A 23 20.87 -3.99 -25.68
C ARG A 23 20.35 -5.43 -25.60
N GLY A 24 19.27 -5.69 -24.87
CA GLY A 24 18.65 -7.02 -24.78
C GLY A 24 19.56 -8.09 -24.18
N LYS A 25 20.37 -7.75 -23.17
CA LYS A 25 21.17 -8.72 -22.42
C LYS A 25 20.28 -9.84 -21.90
N ALA A 26 20.75 -11.09 -22.01
CA ALA A 26 20.11 -12.20 -21.32
C ALA A 26 20.39 -12.05 -19.82
N LEU A 27 19.35 -11.67 -19.06
CA LEU A 27 19.45 -11.47 -17.60
C LEU A 27 18.92 -12.66 -16.81
N PHE A 28 18.27 -13.61 -17.45
CA PHE A 28 17.61 -14.73 -16.79
C PHE A 28 18.38 -16.02 -17.06
N PRO A 29 18.56 -16.90 -16.05
CA PRO A 29 17.95 -16.85 -14.71
C PRO A 29 18.66 -15.94 -13.69
N ASP A 30 19.87 -15.46 -14.00
CA ASP A 30 20.78 -14.79 -13.05
C ASP A 30 20.15 -13.64 -12.23
N LEU A 31 19.28 -12.83 -12.83
CA LEU A 31 18.56 -11.75 -12.13
C LEU A 31 17.64 -12.27 -11.02
N PHE A 32 16.97 -13.41 -11.24
CA PHE A 32 16.10 -14.01 -10.22
C PHE A 32 16.91 -14.58 -9.06
N GLU A 33 18.02 -15.23 -9.35
CA GLU A 33 18.94 -15.75 -8.33
C GLU A 33 19.57 -14.61 -7.54
N TRP A 34 20.05 -13.57 -8.22
CA TRP A 34 20.61 -12.39 -7.56
C TRP A 34 19.59 -11.68 -6.66
N LEU A 35 18.36 -11.44 -7.13
CA LEU A 35 17.30 -10.84 -6.29
C LEU A 35 17.00 -11.69 -5.07
N LYS A 36 16.96 -13.02 -5.25
CA LYS A 36 16.74 -13.97 -4.16
C LYS A 36 17.82 -13.84 -3.08
N GLU A 37 19.08 -13.80 -3.48
CA GLU A 37 20.23 -13.72 -2.56
C GLU A 37 20.39 -12.34 -1.92
N ALA A 38 20.19 -11.27 -2.69
CA ALA A 38 20.36 -9.90 -2.21
C ALA A 38 19.34 -9.50 -1.13
N TYR A 39 18.13 -10.07 -1.18
CA TYR A 39 17.01 -9.71 -0.31
C TYR A 39 16.36 -10.90 0.40
N ASP A 40 17.03 -12.05 0.45
CA ASP A 40 16.59 -13.28 1.13
C ASP A 40 15.14 -13.70 0.80
N PHE A 41 14.70 -13.55 -0.45
CA PHE A 41 13.34 -13.92 -0.85
C PHE A 41 13.12 -15.43 -0.74
N GLN A 42 12.09 -15.83 0.02
CA GLN A 42 11.74 -17.25 0.16
C GLN A 42 10.94 -17.78 -1.04
N LYS A 43 10.11 -16.93 -1.64
CA LYS A 43 9.33 -17.25 -2.84
C LYS A 43 9.81 -16.37 -3.98
N VAL A 44 10.24 -17.02 -5.06
CA VAL A 44 10.72 -16.37 -6.29
C VAL A 44 10.13 -17.08 -7.51
N PRO A 45 10.05 -16.40 -8.67
CA PRO A 45 9.60 -17.03 -9.91
C PRO A 45 10.57 -18.14 -10.34
N SER A 46 10.01 -19.27 -10.77
CA SER A 46 10.76 -20.43 -11.27
C SER A 46 11.21 -20.30 -12.72
N SER A 47 10.55 -19.45 -13.51
CA SER A 47 10.82 -19.26 -14.93
C SER A 47 10.25 -17.95 -15.46
N LEU A 48 10.61 -17.60 -16.69
CA LEU A 48 10.07 -16.43 -17.40
C LEU A 48 8.56 -16.51 -17.69
N THR A 49 7.95 -17.69 -17.57
CA THR A 49 6.51 -17.89 -17.72
C THR A 49 5.77 -17.95 -16.38
N ASP A 50 6.50 -17.91 -15.26
CA ASP A 50 5.96 -17.95 -13.91
C ASP A 50 5.54 -16.56 -13.45
N VAL A 51 4.43 -16.09 -14.01
CA VAL A 51 3.81 -14.81 -13.67
C VAL A 51 2.48 -15.03 -12.94
N ASP A 52 2.13 -14.11 -12.05
CA ASP A 52 0.83 -14.15 -11.36
C ASP A 52 -0.34 -13.78 -12.30
N ASP A 53 -1.58 -13.80 -11.78
CA ASP A 53 -2.78 -13.41 -12.54
C ASP A 53 -2.71 -11.96 -13.08
N THR A 54 -1.85 -11.13 -12.48
CA THR A 54 -1.59 -9.75 -12.91
C THR A 54 -0.44 -9.62 -13.91
N LYS A 55 0.13 -10.76 -14.35
CA LYS A 55 1.28 -10.85 -15.25
C LYS A 55 2.56 -10.23 -14.66
N ALA A 56 2.71 -10.27 -13.33
CA ALA A 56 3.95 -9.88 -12.65
C ALA A 56 4.79 -11.09 -12.26
N PHE A 57 6.10 -10.91 -12.31
CA PHE A 57 7.03 -11.76 -11.55
C PHE A 57 6.95 -11.38 -10.08
N VAL A 58 6.66 -12.34 -9.21
CA VAL A 58 6.41 -12.10 -7.78
C VAL A 58 7.50 -12.68 -6.90
N PHE A 59 8.08 -11.82 -6.08
CA PHE A 59 9.05 -12.15 -5.05
C PHE A 59 8.43 -11.83 -3.69
N SER A 60 8.35 -12.82 -2.79
CA SER A 60 7.67 -12.68 -1.50
C SER A 60 8.50 -13.18 -0.33
N ASN A 61 8.21 -12.64 0.86
CA ASN A 61 8.90 -12.89 2.12
C ASN A 61 10.41 -12.58 2.04
N GLY A 62 10.78 -11.46 1.42
CA GLY A 62 12.14 -10.95 1.46
C GLY A 62 12.38 -10.06 2.68
N GLN A 63 13.62 -9.60 2.82
CA GLN A 63 14.08 -8.68 3.85
C GLN A 63 14.87 -7.54 3.22
N TYR A 64 14.71 -6.34 3.78
CA TYR A 64 15.46 -5.16 3.40
C TYR A 64 15.90 -4.39 4.63
N GLN A 65 17.17 -3.96 4.64
CA GLN A 65 17.71 -3.15 5.72
C GLN A 65 17.34 -1.67 5.48
N ALA A 66 16.22 -1.22 6.05
CA ALA A 66 15.74 0.15 5.87
C ALA A 66 16.61 1.18 6.63
N LYS A 67 17.21 0.78 7.76
CA LYS A 67 18.14 1.57 8.58
C LYS A 67 19.16 0.63 9.23
N GLU A 68 20.22 1.18 9.81
CA GLU A 68 21.20 0.43 10.58
C GLU A 68 20.50 -0.49 11.60
N GLU A 69 20.78 -1.80 11.51
CA GLU A 69 20.16 -2.87 12.30
C GLU A 69 18.61 -3.00 12.26
N ILE A 70 17.92 -2.31 11.35
CA ILE A 70 16.46 -2.40 11.20
C ILE A 70 16.11 -3.04 9.86
N PHE A 71 15.67 -4.30 9.93
CA PHE A 71 15.19 -5.06 8.78
C PHE A 71 13.66 -5.02 8.69
N VAL A 72 13.15 -4.83 7.48
CA VAL A 72 11.71 -4.83 7.18
C VAL A 72 11.40 -5.92 6.17
N HIS A 73 10.21 -6.50 6.29
CA HIS A 73 9.72 -7.43 5.28
C HIS A 73 9.37 -6.70 3.99
N VAL A 74 9.77 -7.29 2.86
CA VAL A 74 9.51 -6.75 1.52
C VAL A 74 8.86 -7.79 0.62
N GLU A 75 7.97 -7.31 -0.24
CA GLU A 75 7.48 -8.00 -1.43
C GLU A 75 7.84 -7.16 -2.64
N LEU A 76 8.30 -7.79 -3.72
CA LEU A 76 8.60 -7.14 -4.99
C LEU A 76 7.78 -7.80 -6.10
N LYS A 77 7.18 -6.96 -6.95
CA LYS A 77 6.54 -7.36 -8.19
C LYS A 77 7.15 -6.60 -9.35
N ILE A 78 7.53 -7.35 -10.38
CA ILE A 78 8.11 -6.80 -11.61
C ILE A 78 7.09 -6.96 -12.74
N TYR A 79 6.69 -5.84 -13.31
CA TYR A 79 5.83 -5.74 -14.49
C TYR A 79 6.64 -5.25 -15.69
N ASN A 80 6.07 -5.36 -16.89
CA ASN A 80 6.70 -4.80 -18.09
C ASN A 80 6.74 -3.27 -18.08
N ASP A 81 5.85 -2.61 -17.33
CA ASP A 81 5.68 -1.16 -17.26
C ASP A 81 6.03 -0.56 -15.89
N GLY A 82 6.71 -1.33 -15.04
CA GLY A 82 7.23 -0.80 -13.78
C GLY A 82 7.49 -1.84 -12.70
N LEU A 83 7.78 -1.31 -11.51
CA LEU A 83 7.97 -2.09 -10.30
C LEU A 83 6.89 -1.73 -9.28
N MET A 84 6.46 -2.71 -8.49
CA MET A 84 5.68 -2.49 -7.28
C MET A 84 6.39 -3.19 -6.13
N ALA A 85 6.44 -2.53 -4.97
CA ALA A 85 6.83 -3.20 -3.74
C ALA A 85 5.83 -2.91 -2.62
N ASN A 86 5.80 -3.80 -1.64
CA ASN A 86 5.05 -3.64 -0.40
C ASN A 86 5.98 -3.84 0.79
N THR A 87 5.82 -3.01 1.81
CA THR A 87 6.40 -3.20 3.15
C THR A 87 5.33 -3.04 4.23
N GLN A 88 5.68 -3.38 5.47
CA GLN A 88 4.86 -3.10 6.66
C GLN A 88 5.50 -2.00 7.53
N SER A 89 6.36 -1.15 6.94
CA SER A 89 7.09 -0.11 7.66
C SER A 89 6.62 1.28 7.27
N SER A 90 6.93 1.74 6.05
CA SER A 90 6.44 3.01 5.51
C SER A 90 6.61 3.02 4.00
N THR A 91 5.82 3.83 3.28
CA THR A 91 5.98 3.97 1.83
C THR A 91 7.34 4.54 1.45
N ARG A 92 7.99 5.29 2.35
CA ARG A 92 9.37 5.78 2.15
C ARG A 92 10.38 4.65 2.19
N ASP A 93 10.22 3.71 3.11
CA ASP A 93 11.10 2.53 3.16
C ASP A 93 10.86 1.64 1.95
N THR A 94 9.62 1.57 1.46
CA THR A 94 9.30 0.91 0.18
C THR A 94 9.96 1.61 -1.02
N ASP A 95 9.98 2.95 -1.05
CA ASP A 95 10.69 3.72 -2.09
C ASP A 95 12.20 3.47 -2.03
N ARG A 96 12.80 3.48 -0.84
CA ARG A 96 14.23 3.19 -0.65
C ARG A 96 14.59 1.79 -1.11
N PHE A 97 13.74 0.80 -0.82
CA PHE A 97 13.91 -0.56 -1.31
C PHE A 97 13.87 -0.63 -2.85
N LEU A 98 12.88 -0.01 -3.50
CA LEU A 98 12.81 0.02 -4.97
C LEU A 98 14.02 0.75 -5.60
N GLU A 99 14.49 1.81 -4.96
CA GLU A 99 15.69 2.54 -5.38
C GLU A 99 16.93 1.65 -5.30
N ASP A 100 17.11 0.98 -4.16
CA ASP A 100 18.21 0.05 -3.92
C ASP A 100 18.22 -1.10 -4.92
N VAL A 101 17.06 -1.71 -5.20
CA VAL A 101 16.91 -2.76 -6.24
C VAL A 101 17.42 -2.26 -7.59
N LEU A 102 17.01 -1.07 -8.02
CA LEU A 102 17.37 -0.53 -9.33
C LEU A 102 18.85 -0.13 -9.41
N ILE A 103 19.39 0.50 -8.36
CA ILE A 103 20.80 0.89 -8.30
C ILE A 103 21.69 -0.35 -8.27
N SER A 104 21.39 -1.30 -7.40
CA SER A 104 22.20 -2.50 -7.19
C SER A 104 22.12 -3.45 -8.39
N ALA A 105 20.94 -3.66 -8.99
CA ALA A 105 20.82 -4.44 -10.22
C ALA A 105 21.50 -3.74 -11.42
N SER A 106 21.46 -2.41 -11.46
CA SER A 106 22.16 -1.64 -12.50
C SER A 106 23.67 -1.79 -12.39
N ALA A 107 24.22 -1.79 -11.18
CA ALA A 107 25.64 -2.05 -10.94
C ALA A 107 26.02 -3.48 -11.31
N GLU A 108 25.28 -4.49 -10.82
CA GLU A 108 25.58 -5.91 -11.03
C GLU A 108 25.50 -6.31 -12.52
N PHE A 109 24.39 -5.99 -13.18
CA PHE A 109 24.12 -6.42 -14.55
C PHE A 109 24.51 -5.37 -15.61
N SER A 110 25.13 -4.27 -15.18
CA SER A 110 25.47 -3.12 -16.02
C SER A 110 24.25 -2.63 -16.82
N LEU A 111 23.12 -2.43 -16.13
CA LEU A 111 21.88 -1.91 -16.72
C LEU A 111 21.93 -0.38 -16.83
N ASN A 112 21.10 0.17 -17.71
CA ASN A 112 20.98 1.60 -17.93
C ASN A 112 19.87 2.20 -17.05
N PHE A 113 20.09 2.27 -15.74
CA PHE A 113 19.16 2.95 -14.84
C PHE A 113 19.48 4.45 -14.75
N ARG A 114 18.45 5.28 -14.90
CA ARG A 114 18.48 6.73 -14.68
C ARG A 114 17.23 7.12 -13.90
N PRO A 115 17.32 7.87 -12.79
CA PRO A 115 16.15 8.22 -11.98
C PRO A 115 15.01 8.88 -12.76
N GLU A 116 15.33 9.62 -13.82
CA GLU A 116 14.38 10.32 -14.69
C GLU A 116 13.50 9.38 -15.54
N MET A 117 13.86 8.09 -15.63
CA MET A 117 13.05 7.08 -16.31
C MET A 117 11.73 6.83 -15.58
N ILE A 118 11.70 7.07 -14.26
CA ILE A 118 10.50 6.90 -13.44
C ILE A 118 9.50 8.01 -13.77
N ARG A 119 8.54 7.69 -14.63
CA ARG A 119 7.53 8.64 -15.12
C ARG A 119 6.50 8.99 -14.06
N LYS A 120 6.18 8.05 -13.18
CA LYS A 120 5.15 8.23 -12.14
C LYS A 120 5.43 7.35 -10.93
N ARG A 121 5.20 7.89 -9.75
CA ARG A 121 5.10 7.14 -8.50
C ARG A 121 3.65 7.14 -8.01
N LEU A 122 3.16 5.98 -7.59
CA LEU A 122 1.85 5.83 -6.96
C LEU A 122 2.03 5.15 -5.61
N TYR A 123 1.22 5.54 -4.65
CA TYR A 123 1.31 5.03 -3.28
C TYR A 123 -0.03 4.44 -2.84
N LEU A 124 0.07 3.49 -1.92
CA LEU A 124 -1.06 3.01 -1.14
C LEU A 124 -0.55 2.78 0.28
N SER A 125 -1.08 3.57 1.22
CA SER A 125 -0.82 3.43 2.64
C SER A 125 -2.06 2.93 3.35
N GLU A 126 -1.93 1.79 4.03
CA GLU A 126 -2.97 1.16 4.84
C GLU A 126 -2.50 1.06 6.29
N LEU A 127 -3.28 1.61 7.20
CA LEU A 127 -2.92 1.79 8.59
C LEU A 127 -4.03 1.26 9.50
N ASN A 128 -3.66 0.67 10.63
CA ASN A 128 -4.54 0.66 11.78
C ASN A 128 -4.13 1.79 12.72
N VAL A 129 -5.12 2.52 13.21
CA VAL A 129 -4.93 3.65 14.11
C VAL A 129 -5.88 3.57 15.29
N PHE A 130 -5.54 4.31 16.34
CA PHE A 130 -6.33 4.46 17.55
C PHE A 130 -6.73 5.92 17.75
N SER A 131 -8.00 6.14 18.10
CA SER A 131 -8.52 7.45 18.49
C SER A 131 -9.63 7.32 19.52
N LEU A 132 -9.51 8.05 20.64
CA LEU A 132 -10.59 8.15 21.62
C LEU A 132 -11.79 8.95 21.10
N LYS A 133 -11.59 9.75 20.05
CA LYS A 133 -12.68 10.48 19.41
C LYS A 133 -13.54 9.53 18.59
N HIS A 134 -14.76 9.94 18.30
CA HIS A 134 -15.67 9.20 17.45
C HIS A 134 -16.35 10.13 16.43
N PHE A 135 -16.99 9.53 15.44
CA PHE A 135 -17.82 10.29 14.51
C PHE A 135 -19.00 10.88 15.28
N ALA A 136 -19.06 12.20 15.35
CA ALA A 136 -20.19 12.91 15.94
C ALA A 136 -20.88 13.74 14.88
N ASN A 137 -21.92 13.16 14.27
CA ASN A 137 -22.79 13.88 13.35
C ASN A 137 -24.25 13.51 13.63
N PRO A 138 -25.07 14.46 14.12
CA PRO A 138 -26.48 14.20 14.43
C PRO A 138 -27.29 13.70 13.24
N GLY A 139 -26.88 14.03 12.01
CA GLY A 139 -27.51 13.52 10.79
C GLY A 139 -27.28 12.03 10.59
N PHE A 140 -26.08 11.52 10.88
CA PHE A 140 -25.77 10.11 10.78
C PHE A 140 -26.48 9.29 11.86
N GLU A 141 -26.56 9.79 13.09
CA GLU A 141 -27.32 9.14 14.17
C GLU A 141 -28.80 8.99 13.81
N LYS A 142 -29.43 10.07 13.32
CA LYS A 142 -30.83 10.04 12.86
C LYS A 142 -31.04 9.02 11.74
N PHE A 143 -30.07 8.92 10.81
CA PHE A 143 -30.17 7.95 9.73
C PHE A 143 -29.96 6.51 10.22
N ALA A 144 -29.04 6.30 11.16
CA ALA A 144 -28.82 5.00 11.80
C ALA A 144 -30.08 4.48 12.50
N THR A 145 -30.83 5.35 13.20
CA THR A 145 -32.13 4.98 13.78
C THR A 145 -33.14 4.52 12.71
N LYS A 146 -33.16 5.16 11.53
CA LYS A 146 -34.04 4.73 10.43
C LYS A 146 -33.65 3.35 9.89
N ILE A 147 -32.36 3.04 9.82
CA ILE A 147 -31.89 1.71 9.43
C ILE A 147 -32.35 0.68 10.47
N ALA A 148 -32.14 0.95 11.76
CA ALA A 148 -32.58 0.08 12.85
C ALA A 148 -34.09 -0.21 12.78
N GLN A 149 -34.91 0.82 12.52
CA GLN A 149 -36.35 0.67 12.32
C GLN A 149 -36.69 -0.20 11.10
N ALA A 150 -36.01 0.01 9.97
CA ALA A 150 -36.22 -0.75 8.74
C ALA A 150 -35.81 -2.23 8.86
N THR A 151 -34.88 -2.56 9.76
CA THR A 151 -34.42 -3.94 10.00
C THR A 151 -35.07 -4.60 11.21
N SER A 152 -36.04 -3.95 11.85
CA SER A 152 -36.66 -4.42 13.11
C SER A 152 -37.27 -5.82 13.03
N SER A 153 -37.71 -6.27 11.85
CA SER A 153 -38.22 -7.63 11.64
C SER A 153 -37.16 -8.72 11.80
N ASN A 154 -35.89 -8.36 11.65
CA ASN A 154 -34.76 -9.29 11.71
C ASN A 154 -34.13 -9.35 13.12
N GLY A 155 -34.60 -8.50 14.05
CA GLY A 155 -34.10 -8.41 15.43
C GLY A 155 -33.76 -6.98 15.85
N PRO A 156 -33.48 -6.75 17.15
CA PRO A 156 -33.04 -5.46 17.65
C PRO A 156 -31.57 -5.24 17.26
N PHE A 157 -31.36 -4.60 16.12
CA PHE A 157 -30.04 -4.19 15.67
C PHE A 157 -29.82 -2.71 15.91
N ASP A 158 -28.72 -2.39 16.59
CA ASP A 158 -28.23 -1.03 16.70
C ASP A 158 -27.30 -0.73 15.53
N PHE A 159 -27.52 0.40 14.88
CA PHE A 159 -26.68 0.90 13.81
C PHE A 159 -25.95 2.16 14.28
N GLU A 160 -24.76 2.35 13.76
CA GLU A 160 -23.95 3.54 13.96
C GLU A 160 -23.16 3.85 12.69
N PHE A 161 -22.63 5.06 12.60
CA PHE A 161 -21.79 5.44 11.47
C PHE A 161 -20.44 4.71 11.56
N GLY A 162 -20.15 3.89 10.55
CA GLY A 162 -18.99 3.00 10.55
C GLY A 162 -17.73 3.56 9.88
N GLY A 163 -17.85 4.53 8.97
CA GLY A 163 -16.71 5.05 8.22
C GLY A 163 -17.09 5.94 7.04
N VAL A 164 -16.07 6.57 6.45
CA VAL A 164 -16.19 7.50 5.32
C VAL A 164 -15.20 7.12 4.21
N SER A 165 -15.60 7.35 2.95
CA SER A 165 -14.73 7.21 1.79
C SER A 165 -14.80 8.44 0.88
N PHE A 166 -13.64 8.85 0.36
CA PHE A 166 -13.49 9.95 -0.59
C PHE A 166 -12.85 9.40 -1.87
N TRP A 167 -13.66 9.34 -2.92
CA TRP A 167 -13.25 8.77 -4.20
C TRP A 167 -12.67 9.86 -5.12
N PRO A 168 -11.64 9.52 -5.93
CA PRO A 168 -11.23 10.41 -7.01
C PRO A 168 -12.43 10.66 -7.93
N ARG A 169 -12.53 11.88 -8.47
CA ARG A 169 -13.56 12.21 -9.45
C ARG A 169 -13.46 11.25 -10.63
N GLN A 170 -14.59 10.71 -11.05
CA GLN A 170 -14.65 9.82 -12.22
C GLN A 170 -14.03 10.50 -13.44
N SER A 171 -13.12 9.79 -14.10
CA SER A 171 -12.42 10.22 -15.30
C SER A 171 -12.37 9.08 -16.31
N PHE A 172 -12.15 9.43 -17.58
CA PHE A 172 -11.83 8.47 -18.62
C PHE A 172 -10.47 8.82 -19.27
N PRO A 173 -9.47 7.92 -19.24
CA PRO A 173 -9.51 6.60 -18.61
C PRO A 173 -9.62 6.69 -17.06
N PRO A 174 -10.09 5.62 -16.38
CA PRO A 174 -10.14 5.58 -14.93
C PRO A 174 -8.75 5.82 -14.31
N LEU A 175 -8.69 6.68 -13.29
CA LEU A 175 -7.48 6.83 -12.49
C LEU A 175 -7.28 5.60 -11.61
N ALA A 176 -6.16 4.90 -11.78
CA ALA A 176 -5.73 3.82 -10.89
C ALA A 176 -5.18 4.38 -9.56
N VAL A 177 -6.01 5.13 -8.84
CA VAL A 177 -5.68 5.80 -7.57
C VAL A 177 -6.67 5.30 -6.52
N ALA A 178 -6.15 4.85 -5.38
CA ALA A 178 -6.98 4.41 -4.28
C ALA A 178 -7.81 5.57 -3.71
N ALA A 179 -9.04 5.29 -3.27
CA ALA A 179 -9.81 6.24 -2.48
C ALA A 179 -9.17 6.44 -1.10
N PHE A 180 -9.35 7.62 -0.51
CA PHE A 180 -9.16 7.76 0.94
C PHE A 180 -10.33 7.06 1.63
N HIS A 181 -10.04 6.28 2.66
CA HIS A 181 -11.02 5.52 3.42
C HIS A 181 -10.63 5.54 4.90
N PHE A 182 -11.61 5.76 5.77
CA PHE A 182 -11.42 5.70 7.22
C PHE A 182 -12.66 5.09 7.84
N GLU A 183 -12.50 3.95 8.53
CA GLU A 183 -13.60 3.20 9.10
C GLU A 183 -13.19 2.51 10.40
N ARG A 184 -14.18 2.04 11.15
CA ARG A 184 -13.94 1.18 12.30
C ARG A 184 -13.30 -0.11 11.87
N LYS A 185 -12.33 -0.55 12.65
CA LYS A 185 -11.67 -1.83 12.38
C LYS A 185 -12.69 -2.97 12.49
N LEU A 186 -12.72 -3.83 11.49
CA LEU A 186 -13.56 -5.02 11.51
C LEU A 186 -13.14 -5.97 12.64
N ASN A 187 -14.12 -6.70 13.19
CA ASN A 187 -13.92 -7.67 14.27
C ASN A 187 -13.29 -7.08 15.55
N THR A 188 -13.56 -5.80 15.84
CA THR A 188 -13.20 -5.18 17.11
C THR A 188 -14.44 -4.61 17.80
N ASP A 189 -14.52 -4.76 19.12
CA ASP A 189 -15.58 -4.14 19.90
C ASP A 189 -15.50 -2.61 19.82
N ARG A 190 -16.65 -1.95 19.98
CA ARG A 190 -16.75 -0.49 19.93
C ARG A 190 -15.74 0.20 20.83
N ASP A 191 -15.61 -0.29 22.05
CA ASP A 191 -14.84 0.34 23.10
C ASP A 191 -13.32 0.12 22.92
N GLN A 192 -12.90 -0.52 21.83
CA GLN A 192 -11.48 -0.65 21.48
C GLN A 192 -10.94 0.58 20.75
N HIS A 193 -11.81 1.44 20.19
CA HIS A 193 -11.38 2.70 19.56
C HIS A 193 -10.35 2.52 18.42
N LYS A 194 -10.45 1.39 17.70
CA LYS A 194 -9.55 1.01 16.60
C LYS A 194 -10.20 1.29 15.25
N TYR A 195 -9.43 1.89 14.37
CA TYR A 195 -9.86 2.26 13.04
C TYR A 195 -8.89 1.72 12.00
N PHE A 196 -9.43 1.35 10.85
CA PHE A 196 -8.69 1.08 9.63
C PHE A 196 -8.72 2.32 8.75
N SER A 197 -7.59 2.63 8.12
CA SER A 197 -7.53 3.68 7.12
C SER A 197 -6.67 3.33 5.93
N ARG A 198 -7.06 3.82 4.77
CA ARG A 198 -6.36 3.65 3.50
C ARG A 198 -6.29 5.00 2.78
N ALA A 199 -5.14 5.33 2.20
CA ALA A 199 -4.99 6.53 1.38
C ALA A 199 -3.98 6.34 0.23
N PRO A 200 -4.15 7.06 -0.90
CA PRO A 200 -3.20 7.05 -2.02
C PRO A 200 -1.99 7.99 -1.77
N LEU A 201 -1.44 8.00 -0.56
CA LEU A 201 -0.44 8.96 -0.10
C LEU A 201 0.78 8.24 0.46
N GLN A 202 1.88 8.99 0.66
CA GLN A 202 2.94 8.50 1.51
C GLN A 202 2.44 8.32 2.95
N THR A 203 3.02 7.37 3.68
CA THR A 203 2.59 7.02 5.05
C THR A 203 2.59 8.21 6.00
N ASP A 204 3.61 9.07 5.94
CA ASP A 204 3.70 10.24 6.82
C ASP A 204 2.60 11.28 6.50
N ASP A 205 2.36 11.53 5.21
CA ASP A 205 1.31 12.45 4.77
C ASP A 205 -0.08 11.91 5.14
N HIS A 206 -0.26 10.59 5.06
CA HIS A 206 -1.48 9.92 5.50
C HIS A 206 -1.71 10.07 7.01
N LEU A 207 -0.66 9.90 7.83
CA LEU A 207 -0.75 10.10 9.29
C LEU A 207 -1.08 11.54 9.67
N GLN A 208 -0.49 12.51 8.96
CA GLN A 208 -0.82 13.92 9.14
C GLN A 208 -2.29 14.18 8.79
N LEU A 209 -2.74 13.69 7.63
CA LEU A 209 -4.13 13.83 7.20
C LEU A 209 -5.12 13.21 8.20
N LEU A 210 -4.78 12.08 8.82
CA LEU A 210 -5.61 11.47 9.86
C LEU A 210 -5.65 12.26 11.16
N THR A 211 -4.58 13.00 11.47
CA THR A 211 -4.55 13.93 12.61
C THR A 211 -5.48 15.11 12.35
N ASP A 212 -5.46 15.66 11.15
CA ASP A 212 -6.37 16.75 10.73
C ASP A 212 -7.82 16.26 10.72
N PHE A 213 -8.06 15.06 10.17
CA PHE A 213 -9.37 14.40 10.17
C PHE A 213 -9.95 14.23 11.58
N GLU A 214 -9.15 13.79 12.54
CA GLU A 214 -9.55 13.67 13.95
C GLU A 214 -9.89 15.03 14.57
N GLY A 215 -9.19 16.09 14.17
CA GLY A 215 -9.43 17.45 14.64
C GLY A 215 -10.72 18.06 14.09
N GLU A 216 -11.02 17.81 12.82
CA GLU A 216 -12.10 18.47 12.07
C GLU A 216 -13.42 17.71 12.07
N LEU A 217 -13.38 16.37 12.07
CA LEU A 217 -14.55 15.54 11.77
C LEU A 217 -14.94 14.57 12.89
N MET A 218 -14.17 14.50 13.98
CA MET A 218 -14.43 13.64 15.13
C MET A 218 -14.56 14.46 16.42
N ALA A 219 -15.43 14.03 17.34
CA ALA A 219 -15.63 14.65 18.65
C ALA A 219 -15.02 13.81 19.78
#